data_AF-A0A447MX56-F1
#
_entry.id   AF-A0A447MX56-F1
#
_cell.length_a   1.000
_cell.length_b   1.000
_cell.length_c   1.000
_cell.angle_alpha   90.00
_cell.angle_beta   90.00
_cell.angle_gamma   90.00
#
_symmetry.space_group_name_H-M   'P 1'
#
loop_
_entity.id
_entity.type
_entity.pdbx_description
1 polymer ?
#
loop_
_entity_poly.entity_id
_entity_poly.type
_entity_poly.pdbx_seq_one_letter_code
_entity_poly.pdbx_strand_id
1 'polypeptide(L)' 'MTIWVDADACPNVIKEILYRAAERMQLPLILVANQALRVPPSRFIRTLRVAAGFDVADNEIVRQCEAGRSGDYRGYSAGG' A
#
# COMPACT_ATOMS: atom_id res chain seq x y z
N MET A 1 1.10 12.92 0.73
CA MET A 1 0.84 11.96 -0.37
C MET A 1 1.60 10.68 -0.04
N THR A 2 0.94 9.53 -0.08
CA THR A 2 1.54 8.22 0.23
C THR A 2 1.27 7.28 -0.94
N ILE A 3 2.27 6.51 -1.34
CA ILE A 3 2.16 5.49 -2.38
C ILE A 3 1.78 4.17 -1.71
N TRP A 4 0.65 3.61 -2.09
CA TRP A 4 0.16 2.32 -1.60
C TRP A 4 0.22 1.30 -2.73
N VAL A 5 0.73 0.11 -2.46
CA VAL A 5 0.92 -0.95 -3.47
C VAL A 5 0.55 -2.30 -2.88
N ASP A 6 -0.31 -3.06 -3.56
CA ASP A 6 -0.44 -4.50 -3.34
C ASP A 6 0.84 -5.20 -3.84
N ALA A 7 1.61 -5.74 -2.91
CA ALA A 7 2.92 -6.32 -3.16
C ALA A 7 2.88 -7.83 -3.44
N ASP A 8 1.73 -8.48 -3.25
CA ASP A 8 1.52 -9.89 -3.62
C ASP A 8 1.27 -10.03 -5.12
N ALA A 9 0.57 -9.06 -5.72
CA ALA A 9 0.37 -8.97 -7.15
C ALA A 9 1.56 -8.34 -7.90
N CYS A 10 2.49 -7.69 -7.19
CA CYS A 10 3.56 -6.89 -7.80
C CYS A 10 4.87 -7.68 -8.03
N PRO A 11 5.38 -7.77 -9.28
CA PRO A 11 6.67 -8.39 -9.57
C PRO A 11 7.82 -7.69 -8.83
N ASN A 12 8.85 -8.47 -8.46
CA ASN A 12 10.02 -7.95 -7.73
C ASN A 12 10.72 -6.78 -8.44
N VAL A 13 10.82 -6.82 -9.77
CA VAL A 13 11.44 -5.74 -10.55
C VAL A 13 10.69 -4.40 -10.40
N ILE A 14 9.36 -4.45 -10.28
CA ILE A 14 8.55 -3.23 -10.10
C ILE A 14 8.73 -2.70 -8.68
N LYS A 15 8.78 -3.58 -7.68
CA LYS A 15 9.08 -3.19 -6.29
C LYS A 15 10.43 -2.46 -6.18
N GLU A 16 11.48 -2.95 -6.85
CA GLU A 16 12.78 -2.28 -6.89
C GLU A 16 12.73 -0.87 -7.50
N ILE A 17 11.94 -0.70 -8.58
CA ILE A 17 11.73 0.63 -9.19
C ILE A 17 11.02 1.56 -8.21
N LEU A 18 9.99 1.06 -7.53
CA LEU A 18 9.23 1.81 -6.53
C LEU A 18 10.10 2.22 -5.34
N TYR A 19 10.99 1.34 -4.86
CA TYR A 19 11.93 1.66 -3.77
C TYR A 19 12.82 2.84 -4.15
N ARG A 20 13.42 2.80 -5.34
CA ARG A 20 14.27 3.88 -5.86
C ARG A 20 13.49 5.17 -6.05
N ALA A 21 12.25 5.07 -6.52
CA ALA A 21 11.38 6.23 -6.72
C ALA A 21 10.98 6.87 -5.37
N ALA A 22 10.60 6.07 -4.38
CA ALA A 22 10.22 6.51 -3.05
C ALA A 22 11.37 7.23 -2.35
N GLU A 23 12.58 6.69 -2.41
CA GLU A 23 13.80 7.32 -1.88
C GLU A 23 14.11 8.64 -2.56
N ARG A 24 14.16 8.65 -3.90
CA ARG A 24 14.51 9.84 -4.69
C ARG A 24 13.51 10.98 -4.49
N MET A 25 12.23 10.65 -4.36
CA MET A 25 11.16 11.63 -4.16
C MET A 25 10.87 11.91 -2.68
N GLN A 26 11.52 11.19 -1.76
CA GLN A 26 11.26 11.26 -0.32
C GLN A 26 9.76 11.07 0.02
N LEU A 27 9.10 10.18 -0.72
CA LEU A 27 7.68 9.90 -0.57
C LEU A 27 7.47 8.59 0.19
N PRO A 28 6.57 8.56 1.19
CA PRO A 28 6.20 7.31 1.85
C PRO A 28 5.65 6.29 0.84
N LEU A 29 6.24 5.10 0.83
CA LEU A 29 5.80 3.91 0.10
C LEU A 29 5.43 2.83 1.11
N ILE A 30 4.19 2.35 1.04
CA ILE A 30 3.68 1.30 1.90
C ILE A 30 3.25 0.11 1.04
N LEU A 31 3.92 -1.02 1.26
CA LEU A 31 3.68 -2.28 0.56
C LEU A 31 2.74 -3.13 1.39
N VAL A 32 1.57 -3.44 0.85
CA VAL A 32 0.54 -4.25 1.50
C VAL A 32 0.65 -5.68 0.98
N ALA A 33 0.74 -6.67 1.88
CA ALA A 33 0.83 -8.08 1.48
C ALA A 33 0.34 -9.03 2.58
N ASN A 34 -0.11 -10.22 2.19
CA ASN A 34 -0.49 -11.31 3.10
C ASN A 34 0.72 -12.05 3.70
N GLN A 35 1.90 -11.87 3.11
CA GLN A 35 3.14 -12.49 3.53
C GLN A 35 4.16 -11.47 4.04
N ALA A 36 5.17 -11.96 4.75
CA ALA A 36 6.28 -11.13 5.18
C ALA A 36 7.14 -10.73 3.97
N LEU A 37 7.35 -9.44 3.78
CA LEU A 37 8.21 -8.91 2.72
C LEU A 37 9.56 -8.50 3.30
N ARG A 38 10.64 -8.82 2.57
CA ARG A 38 11.96 -8.24 2.81
C ARG A 38 12.09 -6.98 1.97
N VAL A 39 12.28 -5.84 2.62
CA VAL A 39 12.45 -4.53 1.99
C VAL A 39 13.80 -3.92 2.40
N PRO A 40 14.40 -3.05 1.56
CA PRO A 40 15.61 -2.35 1.95
C PRO A 40 15.35 -1.42 3.16
N PRO A 41 16.36 -1.21 4.02
CA PRO A 41 16.25 -0.26 5.12
C PRO A 41 16.07 1.15 4.57
N SER A 42 14.96 1.79 4.93
CA SER A 42 14.58 3.11 4.43
C SER A 42 13.70 3.83 5.46
N ARG A 43 13.76 5.17 5.48
CA ARG A 43 12.79 5.99 6.23
C ARG A 43 11.45 6.12 5.51
N PHE A 44 11.43 5.88 4.20
CA PHE A 44 10.28 6.08 3.33
C PHE A 44 9.57 4.79 2.96
N ILE A 45 10.22 3.62 3.08
CA ILE A 45 9.63 2.33 2.69
C ILE A 45 9.17 1.57 3.94
N ARG A 46 7.90 1.14 3.94
CA ARG A 46 7.30 0.33 5.00
C ARG A 46 6.48 -0.81 4.42
N THR A 47 6.27 -1.84 5.23
CA THR A 47 5.39 -2.97 4.90
C THR A 47 4.21 -2.99 5.85
N LEU A 48 3.04 -3.33 5.31
CA LEU A 48 1.82 -3.57 6.07
C LEU A 48 1.37 -5.00 5.76
N ARG A 49 1.40 -5.86 6.78
CA ARG A 49 0.94 -7.23 6.62
C ARG A 49 -0.56 -7.30 6.86
N VAL A 50 -1.27 -7.94 5.95
CA VAL A 50 -2.71 -8.22 6.06
C VAL A 50 -2.96 -9.72 6.19
N ALA A 51 -4.21 -10.11 6.47
CA ALA A 51 -4.61 -11.50 6.43
C ALA A 51 -4.55 -12.05 4.99
N ALA A 52 -4.44 -13.37 4.86
CA ALA A 52 -4.61 -14.02 3.56
C ALA A 52 -6.09 -13.99 3.15
N GLY A 53 -6.35 -13.72 1.88
CA GLY A 53 -7.69 -13.68 1.33
C GLY A 53 -7.71 -12.90 0.01
N PHE A 54 -8.78 -13.10 -0.75
CA PHE A 54 -9.04 -12.34 -1.96
C PHE A 54 -9.42 -10.89 -1.58
N ASP A 55 -8.97 -9.91 -2.36
CA ASP A 55 -9.22 -8.47 -2.17
C ASP A 55 -8.82 -7.86 -0.80
N VAL A 56 -8.14 -8.61 0.08
CA VAL A 56 -7.81 -8.10 1.43
C VAL A 56 -6.81 -6.94 1.35
N ALA A 57 -5.82 -7.04 0.47
CA ALA A 57 -4.84 -5.96 0.28
C ALA A 57 -5.51 -4.71 -0.30
N ASP A 58 -6.36 -4.86 -1.31
CA ASP A 58 -7.09 -3.75 -1.93
C ASP A 58 -8.00 -3.04 -0.93
N ASN A 59 -8.79 -3.79 -0.16
CA ASN A 59 -9.68 -3.25 0.86
C ASN A 59 -8.91 -2.46 1.94
N GLU A 60 -7.74 -2.96 2.35
CA GLU A 60 -6.91 -2.22 3.30
C GLU A 60 -6.34 -0.94 2.68
N ILE A 61 -5.91 -0.96 1.42
CA ILE A 61 -5.45 0.24 0.71
C ILE A 61 -6.57 1.27 0.60
N VAL A 62 -7.79 0.85 0.25
CA VAL A 62 -8.97 1.73 0.18
C VAL A 62 -9.23 2.37 1.54
N ARG A 63 -9.30 1.56 2.61
CA ARG A 63 -9.51 2.02 3.99
C ARG A 63 -8.47 3.07 4.42
N GLN A 64 -7.21 2.85 4.08
CA GLN A 64 -6.13 3.80 4.40
C GLN A 64 -6.23 5.10 3.60
N CYS A 65 -6.60 5.00 2.32
CA CYS A 65 -6.83 6.16 1.46
C CYS A 65 -8.05 6.97 1.92
N GLU A 66 -9.04 6.34 2.53
CA GLU A 66 -10.20 7.01 3.14
C GLU A 66 -9.83 7.67 4.47
N ALA A 67 -9.08 7.00 5.34
CA ALA A 67 -8.61 7.57 6.61
C ALA A 67 -7.72 8.80 6.42
N GLY A 68 -6.93 8.85 5.34
CA GLY A 68 -6.15 10.04 4.95
C GLY A 68 -6.98 11.18 4.34
N ARG A 69 -8.24 10.93 3.97
CA ARG A 69 -9.19 11.92 3.46
C ARG A 69 -10.09 12.41 4.59
N SER A 70 -9.53 13.21 5.51
CA SER A 70 -10.33 14.08 6.37
C SER A 70 -10.91 15.22 5.51
N GLY A 71 -11.94 14.89 4.74
CA GLY A 71 -12.56 15.76 3.74
C GLY A 71 -13.64 15.02 2.97
N ASP A 72 -14.81 14.92 3.60
CA ASP A 72 -16.15 14.79 3.00
C ASP A 72 -16.27 13.90 1.75
N TYR A 73 -16.46 12.59 1.94
CA TYR A 73 -17.05 11.73 0.90
C TYR A 73 -18.17 10.88 1.49
N ARG A 74 -19.41 11.39 1.32
CA ARG A 74 -20.62 10.57 1.36
C ARG A 74 -20.57 9.57 0.21
N GLY A 75 -20.56 8.28 0.54
CA GLY A 75 -20.98 7.23 -0.38
C GLY A 75 -19.91 6.22 -0.74
N TYR A 76 -19.76 5.21 0.11
CA TYR A 76 -19.59 3.83 -0.37
C TYR A 76 -20.57 2.96 0.41
N SER A 77 -21.78 2.83 -0.16
CA SER A 77 -22.70 1.78 0.23
C SER A 77 -22.18 0.49 -0.40
N ALA A 78 -21.49 -0.34 0.38
CA ALA A 78 -21.27 -1.73 0.01
C ALA A 78 -22.64 -2.41 0.02
N GLY A 79 -23.26 -2.53 -1.16
CA GLY A 79 -24.50 -3.25 -1.36
C GLY A 79 -24.24 -4.60 -2.02
N GLY A 80 -24.87 -5.64 -1.48
CA GLY A 80 -25.15 -6.91 -2.17
C GLY A 80 -24.30 -8.08 -1.72
#